data_AF-A0A7C2CXH4-F1
#
_entry.id   AF-A0A7C2CXH4-F1
#
_cell.length_a   1.000
_cell.length_b   1.000
_cell.length_c   1.000
_cell.angle_alpha   90.00
_cell.angle_beta   90.00
_cell.angle_gamma   90.00
#
_symmetry.space_group_name_H-M   'P 1'
#
loop_
_entity.id
_entity.type
_entity.pdbx_description
1 polymer ?
#
loop_
_entity_poly.entity_id
_entity_poly.type
_entity_poly.pdbx_seq_one_letter_code
_entity_poly.pdbx_strand_id
1 'polypeptide(L)'
;MKEYAVTFVIKPAVRIDPRIQNIDFTFNEPDGTKRVIISKIEEEVGQQKIQTGLFLRVFLNANSVKEARENAKSFADGVVSFITLVSGAGLQVPLENLAYEVTREADRREFLQVFYDILKVQFSRRRLDHELLTKIIDRTLKLDSSSYYSVARTIRWYRMGALTFDIFDKFNCFWIGLEALNPVLQRKLSVGNDPRKCPKCGYEWVATTTLSGVRTFMHKLQDGSRLYRRCHDLRVAIMHSTQPLSKILGEAKELTPKIAEALFRAICFVIDMENWNSLPYKPILENVPMRIEVQGNLVGGTANSLGPNGEDPHLEPSHDLLPVRIEDDGSITFEGQSKFNVHISPFVKFEGKEIRFYGDYETKGSIKEIKVEHAVK
;
A
#
# COMPACT_ATOMS: atom_id res chain seq x y z
N MET A 1 17.80 9.74 29.44
CA MET A 1 16.76 9.15 28.57
C MET A 1 16.72 7.65 28.81
N LYS A 2 15.55 7.04 28.68
CA LYS A 2 15.37 5.58 28.82
C LYS A 2 15.39 4.94 27.44
N GLU A 3 15.80 3.67 27.37
CA GLU A 3 15.76 2.88 26.14
C GLU A 3 14.41 2.17 26.03
N TYR A 4 13.75 2.27 24.88
CA TYR A 4 12.47 1.62 24.61
C TYR A 4 12.54 0.70 23.40
N ALA A 5 11.74 -0.37 23.44
CA ALA A 5 11.38 -1.16 22.28
C ALA A 5 9.88 -0.97 21.98
N VAL A 6 9.56 -0.58 20.76
CA VAL A 6 8.18 -0.42 20.27
C VAL A 6 8.00 -1.30 19.04
N THR A 7 7.11 -2.28 19.13
CA THR A 7 6.77 -3.20 18.05
C THR A 7 5.46 -2.77 17.39
N PHE A 8 5.50 -2.63 16.08
CA PHE A 8 4.35 -2.43 15.23
C PHE A 8 4.02 -3.68 14.42
N VAL A 9 2.76 -3.81 14.02
CA VAL A 9 2.23 -4.89 13.19
C VAL A 9 1.65 -4.31 11.91
N ILE A 10 1.81 -5.05 10.82
CA ILE A 10 1.15 -4.79 9.53
C ILE A 10 0.61 -6.10 8.99
N LYS A 11 -0.69 -6.17 8.74
CA LYS A 11 -1.40 -7.30 8.15
C LYS A 11 -2.49 -6.80 7.16
N PRO A 12 -2.64 -7.41 5.97
CA PRO A 12 -1.60 -8.21 5.33
C PRO A 12 -0.38 -7.33 4.99
N ALA A 13 0.78 -7.95 4.79
CA ALA A 13 2.00 -7.25 4.39
C ALA A 13 2.64 -7.90 3.15
N VAL A 14 3.97 -7.80 3.05
CA VAL A 14 4.79 -8.52 2.07
C VAL A 14 5.50 -9.70 2.70
N ARG A 15 5.85 -10.70 1.89
CA ARG A 15 6.58 -11.89 2.37
C ARG A 15 8.08 -11.66 2.35
N ILE A 16 8.75 -12.09 3.41
CA ILE A 16 10.21 -12.15 3.50
C ILE A 16 10.64 -13.55 3.06
N ASP A 17 11.80 -13.66 2.42
CA ASP A 17 12.42 -14.95 2.11
C ASP A 17 12.41 -15.86 3.36
N PRO A 18 11.92 -17.11 3.28
CA PRO A 18 11.91 -18.03 4.41
C PRO A 18 13.26 -18.17 5.12
N ARG A 19 14.37 -18.04 4.38
CA ARG A 19 15.75 -18.15 4.89
C ARG A 19 16.21 -16.92 5.68
N ILE A 20 15.55 -15.77 5.53
CA ILE A 20 15.86 -14.55 6.26
C ILE A 20 15.00 -14.52 7.52
N GLN A 21 15.65 -14.53 8.69
CA GLN A 21 14.93 -14.42 9.95
C GLN A 21 14.45 -12.98 10.17
N ASN A 22 15.37 -12.03 10.08
CA ASN A 22 15.13 -10.62 10.33
C ASN A 22 15.87 -9.76 9.31
N ILE A 23 15.33 -8.57 9.01
CA ILE A 23 16.02 -7.49 8.30
C ILE A 23 16.27 -6.37 9.32
N ASP A 24 17.51 -5.90 9.43
CA ASP A 24 17.94 -4.96 10.47
C ASP A 24 18.47 -3.67 9.84
N PHE A 25 17.98 -2.54 10.34
CA PHE A 25 18.43 -1.23 9.90
C PHE A 25 18.76 -0.35 11.10
N THR A 26 19.86 0.38 11.00
CA THR A 26 20.32 1.32 12.02
C THR A 26 20.43 2.71 11.41
N PHE A 27 19.84 3.69 12.07
CA PHE A 27 19.73 5.07 11.61
C PHE A 27 20.32 5.97 12.68
N ASN A 28 21.28 6.80 12.30
CA ASN A 28 21.90 7.77 13.20
C ASN A 28 21.17 9.11 13.04
N GLU A 29 20.42 9.52 14.05
CA GLU A 29 19.71 10.79 14.09
C GLU A 29 20.33 11.72 15.15
N PRO A 30 20.06 13.04 15.09
CA PRO A 30 20.59 13.99 16.07
C PRO A 30 20.19 13.69 17.52
N ASP A 31 19.05 13.03 17.73
CA ASP A 31 18.53 12.60 19.04
C ASP A 31 19.04 11.22 19.49
N GLY A 32 19.83 10.55 18.64
CA GLY A 32 20.47 9.27 18.93
C GLY A 32 20.31 8.24 17.82
N THR A 33 20.84 7.05 18.06
CA THR A 33 20.71 5.93 17.13
C THR A 33 19.35 5.25 17.31
N LYS A 34 18.62 5.11 16.20
CA LYS A 34 17.38 4.34 16.10
C LYS A 34 17.65 3.06 15.34
N ARG A 35 17.16 1.92 15.84
CA ARG A 35 17.29 0.62 15.17
C ARG A 35 15.92 0.05 14.88
N VAL A 36 15.70 -0.55 13.72
CA VAL A 36 14.47 -1.27 13.40
C VAL A 36 14.80 -2.67 12.91
N ILE A 37 14.14 -3.64 13.53
CA ILE A 37 14.19 -5.03 13.14
C ILE A 37 12.83 -5.39 12.53
N ILE A 38 12.86 -5.83 11.28
CA ILE A 38 11.68 -6.34 10.57
C ILE A 38 11.70 -7.86 10.65
N SER A 39 10.62 -8.46 11.13
CA SER A 39 10.46 -9.92 11.19
C SER A 39 9.09 -10.35 10.68
N LYS A 40 8.95 -11.65 10.37
CA LYS A 40 7.73 -12.23 9.83
C LYS A 40 6.69 -12.42 10.93
N ILE A 41 5.41 -12.21 10.60
CA ILE A 41 4.30 -12.75 11.38
C ILE A 41 3.82 -14.01 10.65
N GLU A 42 3.93 -15.15 11.30
CA GLU A 42 3.49 -16.45 10.78
C GLU A 42 2.31 -16.95 11.60
N GLU A 43 1.25 -17.39 10.91
CA GLU A 43 0.07 -18.01 11.51
C GLU A 43 -0.07 -19.44 11.00
N GLU A 44 -0.56 -20.33 11.87
CA GLU A 44 -0.85 -21.71 11.51
C GLU A 44 -2.23 -21.79 10.85
N VAL A 45 -2.26 -22.27 9.61
CA VAL A 45 -3.49 -22.56 8.87
C VAL A 45 -3.47 -24.03 8.48
N GLY A 46 -4.26 -24.83 9.17
CA GLY A 46 -4.16 -26.29 9.09
C GLY A 46 -2.80 -26.76 9.64
N GLN A 47 -1.98 -27.37 8.78
CA GLN A 47 -0.64 -27.88 9.13
C GLN A 47 0.51 -27.01 8.58
N GLN A 48 0.19 -25.87 7.96
CA GLN A 48 1.20 -24.99 7.36
C GLN A 48 1.35 -23.69 8.15
N LYS A 49 2.59 -23.19 8.21
CA LYS A 49 2.89 -21.84 8.70
C LYS A 49 2.92 -20.88 7.53
N ILE A 50 2.09 -19.86 7.59
CA ILE A 50 1.95 -18.90 6.50
C ILE A 50 2.26 -17.52 7.02
N GLN A 51 3.06 -16.77 6.28
CA GLN A 51 3.33 -15.40 6.61
C GLN A 51 2.09 -14.53 6.33
N THR A 52 1.53 -13.94 7.39
CA THR A 52 0.36 -13.06 7.33
C THR A 52 0.73 -11.60 7.44
N GLY A 53 1.89 -11.28 8.00
CA GLY A 53 2.30 -9.89 8.17
C GLY A 53 3.78 -9.68 8.46
N LEU A 54 4.07 -8.49 8.96
CA LEU A 54 5.40 -8.07 9.43
C LEU A 54 5.31 -7.46 10.82
N PHE A 55 6.24 -7.82 11.69
CA PHE A 55 6.57 -7.03 12.87
C PHE A 55 7.66 -6.02 12.52
N LEU A 56 7.51 -4.77 12.97
CA LEU A 56 8.55 -3.75 12.92
C LEU A 56 8.89 -3.36 14.36
N ARG A 57 9.99 -3.86 14.88
CA ARG A 57 10.46 -3.57 16.24
C ARG A 57 11.49 -2.45 16.21
N VAL A 58 11.09 -1.29 16.68
CA VAL A 58 11.89 -0.06 16.74
C VAL A 58 12.50 0.09 18.13
N PHE A 59 13.81 0.33 18.20
CA PHE A 59 14.55 0.65 19.40
C PHE A 59 14.98 2.11 19.35
N LEU A 60 14.70 2.87 20.42
CA LEU A 60 14.98 4.29 20.51
C LEU A 60 15.07 4.77 21.96
N ASN A 61 15.59 5.98 22.14
CA ASN A 61 15.59 6.69 23.42
C ASN A 61 14.37 7.62 23.55
N ALA A 62 13.75 7.66 24.73
CA ALA A 62 12.67 8.60 25.04
C ALA A 62 12.57 8.84 26.56
N ASN A 63 11.71 9.78 27.00
CA ASN A 63 11.46 10.03 28.42
C ASN A 63 10.30 9.20 28.98
N SER A 64 9.38 8.72 28.14
CA SER A 64 8.21 7.91 28.52
C SER A 64 7.82 6.92 27.43
N VAL A 65 7.03 5.89 27.77
CA VAL A 65 6.49 4.95 26.77
C VAL A 65 5.60 5.65 25.73
N LYS A 66 4.93 6.73 26.11
CA LYS A 66 4.09 7.53 25.20
C LYS A 66 4.94 8.22 24.13
N GLU A 67 5.98 8.94 24.56
CA GLU A 67 6.91 9.62 23.65
C GLU A 67 7.64 8.60 22.75
N ALA A 68 8.04 7.45 23.29
CA ALA A 68 8.64 6.38 22.52
C ALA A 68 7.72 5.90 21.38
N ARG A 69 6.42 5.73 21.63
CA ARG A 69 5.44 5.33 20.61
C ARG A 69 5.27 6.38 19.53
N GLU A 70 5.09 7.65 19.91
CA GLU A 70 4.91 8.75 18.96
C GLU A 70 6.12 8.89 18.03
N ASN A 71 7.33 8.81 18.59
CA ASN A 71 8.58 8.87 17.82
C ASN A 71 8.78 7.62 16.93
N ALA A 72 8.53 6.43 17.47
CA ALA A 72 8.70 5.19 16.72
C ALA A 72 7.67 5.02 15.59
N LYS A 73 6.47 5.59 15.73
CA LYS A 73 5.40 5.50 14.72
C LYS A 73 5.79 6.15 13.40
N SER A 74 6.32 7.38 13.45
CA SER A 74 6.77 8.09 12.25
C SER A 74 7.89 7.33 11.52
N PHE A 75 8.76 6.69 12.29
CA PHE A 75 9.86 5.89 11.78
C PHE A 75 9.40 4.58 11.13
N ALA A 76 8.55 3.82 11.81
CA ALA A 76 7.92 2.62 11.27
C ALA A 76 7.16 2.96 9.98
N ASP A 77 6.39 4.06 9.96
CA ASP A 77 5.67 4.52 8.77
C ASP A 77 6.60 4.82 7.58
N GLY A 78 7.77 5.40 7.84
CA GLY A 78 8.82 5.62 6.84
C GLY A 78 9.32 4.29 6.23
N VAL A 79 9.70 3.33 7.08
CA VAL A 79 10.18 2.00 6.66
C VAL A 79 9.14 1.29 5.79
N VAL A 80 7.87 1.32 6.18
CA VAL A 80 6.76 0.72 5.43
C VAL A 80 6.58 1.37 4.06
N SER A 81 6.84 2.67 3.96
CA SER A 81 6.80 3.40 2.70
C SER A 81 7.90 2.92 1.73
N PHE A 82 9.10 2.64 2.23
CA PHE A 82 10.16 2.00 1.43
C PHE A 82 9.80 0.56 1.02
N ILE A 83 9.21 -0.23 1.92
CA ILE A 83 8.73 -1.58 1.58
C ILE A 83 7.69 -1.51 0.46
N THR A 84 6.77 -0.54 0.52
CA THR A 84 5.76 -0.31 -0.52
C THR A 84 6.41 0.08 -1.85
N LEU A 85 7.42 0.95 -1.83
CA LEU A 85 8.16 1.35 -3.04
C LEU A 85 8.81 0.15 -3.74
N VAL A 86 9.46 -0.74 -2.98
CA VAL A 86 10.19 -1.90 -3.50
C VAL A 86 9.25 -3.03 -3.94
N SER A 87 8.19 -3.26 -3.19
CA SER A 87 7.27 -4.37 -3.44
C SER A 87 6.16 -4.02 -4.42
N GLY A 88 5.81 -2.74 -4.55
CA GLY A 88 4.60 -2.26 -5.23
C GLY A 88 3.30 -2.65 -4.51
N ALA A 89 3.35 -3.25 -3.33
CA ALA A 89 2.14 -3.58 -2.55
C ALA A 89 1.79 -2.42 -1.61
N GLY A 90 0.56 -1.91 -1.70
CA GLY A 90 0.07 -0.86 -0.80
C GLY A 90 -0.07 -1.36 0.63
N LEU A 91 0.85 -0.95 1.52
CA LEU A 91 0.87 -1.38 2.92
C LEU A 91 0.20 -0.37 3.85
N GLN A 92 -0.71 -0.84 4.72
CA GLN A 92 -1.42 0.01 5.67
C GLN A 92 -0.48 0.68 6.68
N VAL A 93 -1.02 1.64 7.44
CA VAL A 93 -0.29 2.30 8.54
C VAL A 93 0.09 1.26 9.59
N PRO A 94 1.36 1.20 10.03
CA PRO A 94 1.77 0.27 11.07
C PRO A 94 0.99 0.52 12.36
N LEU A 95 0.41 -0.55 12.92
CA LEU A 95 -0.38 -0.51 14.14
C LEU A 95 0.47 -0.91 15.34
N GLU A 96 0.38 -0.16 16.44
CA GLU A 96 1.22 -0.34 17.62
C GLU A 96 0.82 -1.58 18.42
N ASN A 97 1.64 -2.63 18.45
CA ASN A 97 1.28 -3.88 19.11
C ASN A 97 1.84 -3.99 20.54
N LEU A 98 3.06 -3.52 20.77
CA LEU A 98 3.76 -3.68 22.05
C LEU A 98 4.77 -2.54 22.25
N ALA A 99 4.86 -1.96 23.44
CA ALA A 99 5.86 -0.96 23.80
C ALA A 99 6.34 -1.17 25.23
N TYR A 100 7.66 -1.18 25.46
CA TYR A 100 8.21 -1.37 26.80
C TYR A 100 9.64 -0.85 26.96
N GLU A 101 10.01 -0.54 28.20
CA GLU A 101 11.35 -0.07 28.56
C GLU A 101 12.37 -1.22 28.61
N VAL A 102 13.47 -1.07 27.88
CA VAL A 102 14.58 -2.04 27.77
C VAL A 102 15.89 -1.58 28.41
N THR A 103 15.90 -0.43 29.10
CA THR A 103 17.05 0.08 29.86
C THR A 103 17.63 -1.00 30.78
N ARG A 104 18.94 -1.25 30.75
CA ARG A 104 19.56 -2.40 31.46
C ARG A 104 19.31 -2.40 32.97
N GLU A 105 19.44 -1.23 33.61
CA GLU A 105 19.43 -1.08 35.08
C GLU A 105 18.07 -0.68 35.66
N ALA A 106 16.98 -0.77 34.88
CA ALA A 106 15.66 -0.37 35.35
C ALA A 106 15.00 -1.45 36.23
N ASP A 107 14.76 -1.12 37.50
CA ASP A 107 14.02 -1.95 38.47
C ASP A 107 12.50 -1.99 38.19
N ARG A 108 11.96 -0.91 37.62
CA ARG A 108 10.56 -0.78 37.20
C ARG A 108 10.51 -0.31 35.75
N ARG A 109 9.71 -0.99 34.94
CA ARG A 109 9.64 -0.78 33.48
C ARG A 109 8.23 -0.39 33.06
N GLU A 110 8.14 0.61 32.19
CA GLU A 110 6.88 0.91 31.50
C GLU A 110 6.57 -0.18 30.48
N PHE A 111 5.29 -0.56 30.36
CA PHE A 111 4.80 -1.61 29.46
C PHE A 111 3.41 -1.25 28.93
N LEU A 112 3.17 -1.52 27.64
CA LEU A 112 1.89 -1.41 26.97
C LEU A 112 1.76 -2.49 25.89
N GLN A 113 0.61 -3.14 25.81
CA GLN A 113 0.27 -4.05 24.73
C GLN A 113 -1.12 -3.70 24.16
N VAL A 114 -1.26 -3.76 22.84
CA VAL A 114 -2.51 -3.50 22.13
C VAL A 114 -2.75 -4.65 21.17
N PHE A 115 -4.00 -5.12 21.09
CA PHE A 115 -4.40 -6.20 20.21
C PHE A 115 -5.28 -5.65 19.08
N TYR A 116 -4.99 -6.05 17.85
CA TYR A 116 -5.80 -5.76 16.65
C TYR A 116 -6.12 -7.08 15.94
N ASP A 117 -7.12 -7.04 15.06
CA ASP A 117 -7.44 -8.13 14.13
C ASP A 117 -7.49 -9.52 14.79
N ILE A 118 -8.21 -9.60 15.92
CA ILE A 118 -8.33 -10.81 16.75
C ILE A 118 -8.94 -11.98 15.95
N LEU A 119 -9.60 -11.71 14.83
CA LEU A 119 -10.25 -12.70 13.98
C LEU A 119 -9.97 -12.39 12.50
N LYS A 120 -9.60 -13.45 11.75
CA LYS A 120 -9.30 -13.54 10.29
C LYS A 120 -7.81 -13.50 9.93
N VAL A 121 -7.35 -14.64 9.39
CA VAL A 121 -6.06 -14.79 8.73
C VAL A 121 -6.07 -13.99 7.42
N GLN A 122 -5.08 -13.12 7.22
CA GLN A 122 -4.90 -12.37 5.98
C GLN A 122 -3.53 -12.70 5.39
N PHE A 123 -3.50 -13.24 4.18
CA PHE A 123 -2.24 -13.64 3.55
C PHE A 123 -1.42 -12.42 3.10
N SER A 124 -0.12 -12.39 3.45
CA SER A 124 0.81 -11.43 2.89
C SER A 124 1.03 -11.70 1.39
N ARG A 125 1.11 -10.63 0.60
CA ARG A 125 1.23 -10.70 -0.86
C ARG A 125 2.61 -10.24 -1.32
N ARG A 126 3.09 -10.79 -2.43
CA ARG A 126 4.42 -10.54 -3.02
C ARG A 126 5.58 -10.91 -2.10
N ARG A 127 6.78 -10.95 -2.69
CA ARG A 127 8.05 -11.14 -1.98
C ARG A 127 8.82 -9.82 -1.96
N LEU A 128 9.34 -9.49 -0.79
CA LEU A 128 10.21 -8.34 -0.58
C LEU A 128 11.60 -8.64 -1.10
N ASP A 129 12.10 -7.77 -1.97
CA ASP A 129 13.51 -7.74 -2.32
C ASP A 129 14.27 -6.94 -1.25
N HIS A 130 14.79 -7.66 -0.26
CA HIS A 130 15.46 -7.05 0.89
C HIS A 130 16.80 -6.37 0.52
N GLU A 131 17.47 -6.82 -0.54
CA GLU A 131 18.71 -6.20 -1.01
C GLU A 131 18.41 -4.85 -1.67
N LEU A 132 17.40 -4.80 -2.54
CA LEU A 132 16.95 -3.55 -3.14
C LEU A 132 16.43 -2.58 -2.08
N LEU A 133 15.68 -3.07 -1.08
CA LEU A 133 15.22 -2.27 0.04
C LEU A 133 16.38 -1.62 0.79
N THR A 134 17.39 -2.42 1.15
CA THR A 134 18.59 -1.93 1.86
C THR A 134 19.32 -0.88 1.03
N LYS A 135 19.52 -1.11 -0.27
CA LYS A 135 20.17 -0.17 -1.17
C LYS A 135 19.43 1.16 -1.27
N ILE A 136 18.10 1.14 -1.42
CA ILE A 136 17.29 2.36 -1.52
C ILE A 136 17.34 3.16 -0.20
N ILE A 137 17.22 2.49 0.95
CA ILE A 137 17.28 3.16 2.26
C ILE A 137 18.66 3.81 2.45
N ASP A 138 19.75 3.05 2.25
CA ASP A 138 21.12 3.54 2.40
C ASP A 138 21.40 4.77 1.51
N ARG A 139 21.01 4.71 0.23
CA ARG A 139 21.17 5.83 -0.70
C ARG A 139 20.34 7.05 -0.32
N THR A 140 19.13 6.85 0.19
CA THR A 140 18.26 7.95 0.62
C THR A 140 18.82 8.66 1.85
N LEU A 141 19.39 7.92 2.81
CA LEU A 141 19.98 8.48 4.02
C LEU A 141 21.27 9.28 3.78
N LYS A 142 21.93 9.08 2.62
CA LYS A 142 23.14 9.80 2.21
C LYS A 142 22.86 11.15 1.54
N LEU A 143 21.58 11.49 1.31
CA LEU A 143 21.20 12.77 0.73
C LEU A 143 21.40 13.92 1.73
N ASP A 144 21.58 15.13 1.21
CA ASP A 144 21.47 16.34 2.02
C ASP A 144 20.07 16.45 2.64
N SER A 145 19.94 17.14 3.78
CA SER A 145 18.68 17.19 4.53
C SER A 145 17.49 17.66 3.69
N SER A 146 17.67 18.66 2.80
CA SER A 146 16.58 19.17 1.96
C SER A 146 16.11 18.13 0.95
N SER A 147 17.06 17.47 0.28
CA SER A 147 16.76 16.39 -0.68
C SER A 147 16.17 15.16 0.02
N TYR A 148 16.69 14.79 1.20
CA TYR A 148 16.16 13.71 2.03
C TYR A 148 14.67 13.91 2.34
N TYR A 149 14.28 15.08 2.88
CA TYR A 149 12.88 15.34 3.22
C TYR A 149 11.97 15.32 1.98
N SER A 150 12.46 15.80 0.84
CA SER A 150 11.72 15.80 -0.42
C SER A 150 11.50 14.37 -0.93
N VAL A 151 12.55 13.53 -0.89
CA VAL A 151 12.48 12.11 -1.29
C VAL A 151 11.60 11.32 -0.32
N ALA A 152 11.79 11.45 1.00
CA ALA A 152 10.99 10.76 1.99
C ALA A 152 9.49 11.08 1.86
N ARG A 153 9.15 12.36 1.67
CA ARG A 153 7.77 12.80 1.40
C ARG A 153 7.23 12.19 0.11
N THR A 154 8.06 12.11 -0.92
CA THR A 154 7.68 11.52 -2.20
C THR A 154 7.39 10.03 -2.08
N ILE A 155 8.22 9.28 -1.36
CA ILE A 155 8.02 7.85 -1.09
C ILE A 155 6.72 7.62 -0.31
N ARG A 156 6.39 8.53 0.62
CA ARG A 156 5.08 8.52 1.30
C ARG A 156 3.91 8.74 0.33
N TRP A 157 4.00 9.70 -0.59
CA TRP A 157 2.99 9.90 -1.65
C TRP A 157 2.84 8.68 -2.56
N TYR A 158 3.96 8.03 -2.91
CA TYR A 158 3.94 6.77 -3.65
C TYR A 158 3.15 5.70 -2.88
N ARG A 159 3.41 5.53 -1.58
CA ARG A 159 2.65 4.58 -0.76
C ARG A 159 1.17 4.92 -0.64
N MET A 160 0.83 6.20 -0.47
CA MET A 160 -0.58 6.61 -0.43
C MET A 160 -1.29 6.28 -1.75
N GLY A 161 -0.68 6.57 -2.90
CA GLY A 161 -1.23 6.15 -4.19
C GLY A 161 -1.39 4.63 -4.30
N ALA A 162 -0.44 3.86 -3.77
CA ALA A 162 -0.55 2.39 -3.74
C ALA A 162 -1.70 1.87 -2.85
N LEU A 163 -2.10 2.62 -1.83
CA LEU A 163 -3.21 2.29 -0.92
C LEU A 163 -4.58 2.75 -1.43
N THR A 164 -4.61 3.79 -2.26
CA THR A 164 -5.86 4.39 -2.72
C THR A 164 -6.58 3.49 -3.72
N PHE A 165 -7.89 3.31 -3.54
CA PHE A 165 -8.72 2.53 -4.47
C PHE A 165 -9.23 3.37 -5.64
N ASP A 166 -9.66 4.61 -5.38
CA ASP A 166 -10.13 5.51 -6.44
C ASP A 166 -9.00 5.87 -7.40
N ILE A 167 -9.28 5.75 -8.70
CA ILE A 167 -8.25 5.90 -9.74
C ILE A 167 -7.77 7.35 -9.90
N PHE A 168 -8.62 8.34 -9.61
CA PHE A 168 -8.27 9.76 -9.71
C PHE A 168 -7.42 10.20 -8.52
N ASP A 169 -7.80 9.78 -7.32
CA ASP A 169 -7.00 10.04 -6.12
C ASP A 169 -5.64 9.32 -6.17
N LYS A 170 -5.62 8.09 -6.69
CA LYS A 170 -4.39 7.33 -6.95
C LYS A 170 -3.47 8.08 -7.93
N PHE A 171 -4.02 8.54 -9.05
CA PHE A 171 -3.30 9.37 -10.01
C PHE A 171 -2.71 10.62 -9.34
N ASN A 172 -3.55 11.36 -8.59
CA ASN A 172 -3.14 12.59 -7.91
C ASN A 172 -2.03 12.33 -6.88
N CYS A 173 -2.09 11.24 -6.11
CA CYS A 173 -1.04 10.91 -5.17
C CYS A 173 0.32 10.74 -5.86
N PHE A 174 0.37 10.00 -6.97
CA PHE A 174 1.62 9.83 -7.73
C PHE A 174 2.09 11.14 -8.38
N TRP A 175 1.16 11.93 -8.91
CA TRP A 175 1.50 13.23 -9.48
C TRP A 175 2.08 14.18 -8.42
N ILE A 176 1.43 14.31 -7.27
CA ILE A 176 1.92 15.13 -6.14
C ILE A 176 3.29 14.64 -5.67
N GLY A 177 3.55 13.32 -5.69
CA GLY A 177 4.87 12.75 -5.45
C GLY A 177 5.94 13.30 -6.41
N LEU A 178 5.64 13.37 -7.71
CA LEU A 178 6.55 13.99 -8.68
C LEU A 178 6.75 15.48 -8.41
N GLU A 179 5.67 16.22 -8.10
CA GLU A 179 5.76 17.64 -7.77
C GLU A 179 6.65 17.89 -6.54
N ALA A 180 6.57 17.02 -5.53
CA ALA A 180 7.42 17.08 -4.34
C ALA A 180 8.91 16.85 -4.66
N LEU A 181 9.23 16.06 -5.70
CA LEU A 181 10.60 15.88 -6.19
C LEU A 181 11.11 17.02 -7.07
N ASN A 182 10.23 17.88 -7.57
CA ASN A 182 10.61 18.86 -8.58
C ASN A 182 11.83 19.73 -8.19
N PRO A 183 11.95 20.27 -6.96
CA PRO A 183 13.13 21.06 -6.59
C PRO A 183 14.43 20.25 -6.61
N VAL A 184 14.37 18.97 -6.23
CA VAL A 184 15.55 18.08 -6.25
C VAL A 184 15.95 17.74 -7.68
N LEU A 185 14.95 17.46 -8.53
CA LEU A 185 15.16 17.22 -9.96
C LEU A 185 15.72 18.45 -10.67
N GLN A 186 15.22 19.66 -10.35
CA GLN A 186 15.74 20.92 -10.89
C GLN A 186 17.23 21.10 -10.60
N ARG A 187 17.65 20.91 -9.33
CA ARG A 187 19.05 20.95 -8.94
C ARG A 187 19.88 19.89 -9.67
N LYS A 188 19.43 18.64 -9.65
CA LYS A 188 20.16 17.50 -10.21
C LYS A 188 20.29 17.56 -11.74
N LEU A 189 19.31 18.15 -12.42
CA LEU A 189 19.31 18.32 -13.88
C LEU A 189 19.81 19.69 -14.32
N SER A 190 20.18 20.56 -13.37
CA SER A 190 20.61 21.94 -13.63
C SER A 190 19.61 22.74 -14.48
N VAL A 191 18.32 22.57 -14.20
CA VAL A 191 17.24 23.31 -14.87
C VAL A 191 16.58 24.29 -13.91
N GLY A 192 16.49 25.54 -14.35
CA GLY A 192 15.81 26.61 -13.60
C GLY A 192 14.30 26.55 -13.74
N ASN A 193 13.63 27.56 -13.17
CA ASN A 193 12.20 27.75 -13.42
C ASN A 193 11.95 28.26 -14.85
N ASP A 194 10.78 27.96 -15.41
CA ASP A 194 10.35 28.54 -16.69
C ASP A 194 9.72 29.93 -16.48
N PRO A 195 10.40 31.05 -16.82
CA PRO A 195 9.79 32.35 -16.74
C PRO A 195 8.67 32.48 -17.77
N ARG A 196 7.56 33.13 -17.39
CA ARG A 196 6.52 33.57 -18.33
C ARG A 196 6.78 35.01 -18.72
N LYS A 197 6.61 35.33 -20.01
CA LYS A 197 6.67 36.70 -20.53
C LYS A 197 5.28 37.29 -20.66
N CYS A 198 5.16 38.56 -20.28
CA CYS A 198 3.90 39.28 -20.45
C CYS A 198 3.72 39.55 -21.93
N PRO A 199 2.62 39.11 -22.57
CA PRO A 199 2.43 39.37 -24.00
C PRO A 199 2.31 40.87 -24.31
N LYS A 200 1.94 41.69 -23.31
CA LYS A 200 1.75 43.14 -23.48
C LYS A 200 3.02 43.97 -23.24
N CYS A 201 3.77 43.69 -22.17
CA CYS A 201 4.92 44.52 -21.77
C CYS A 201 6.27 43.79 -21.79
N GLY A 202 6.29 42.49 -22.09
CA GLY A 202 7.52 41.69 -22.12
C GLY A 202 8.10 41.35 -20.75
N TYR A 203 7.55 41.86 -19.64
CA TYR A 203 8.01 41.56 -18.28
C TYR A 203 8.01 40.04 -18.02
N GLU A 204 9.14 39.53 -17.54
CA GLU A 204 9.30 38.13 -17.16
C GLU A 204 8.95 37.92 -15.69
N TRP A 205 8.10 36.95 -15.39
CA TRP A 205 7.83 36.54 -14.00
C TRP A 205 7.70 35.03 -13.89
N VAL A 206 7.98 34.51 -12.70
CA VAL A 206 7.72 33.12 -12.33
C VAL A 206 6.48 33.12 -11.45
N ALA A 207 5.31 32.83 -12.04
CA ALA A 207 4.02 32.91 -11.34
C ALA A 207 3.88 31.92 -10.19
N THR A 208 4.51 30.75 -10.34
CA THR A 208 4.49 29.60 -9.42
C THR A 208 5.72 28.73 -9.67
N THR A 209 6.09 27.88 -8.72
CA THR A 209 7.17 26.90 -8.89
C THR A 209 6.89 26.03 -10.10
N THR A 210 7.68 26.17 -11.16
CA THR A 210 7.42 25.45 -12.41
C THR A 210 7.84 23.99 -12.27
N LEU A 211 7.10 23.06 -12.89
CA LEU A 211 7.44 21.64 -12.92
C LEU A 211 8.56 21.30 -13.93
N SER A 212 9.53 22.20 -14.11
CA SER A 212 10.59 22.08 -15.11
C SER A 212 11.53 20.91 -14.82
N GLY A 213 11.80 20.61 -13.55
CA GLY A 213 12.58 19.43 -13.14
C GLY A 213 11.87 18.13 -13.49
N VAL A 214 10.58 18.02 -13.14
CA VAL A 214 9.74 16.87 -13.51
C VAL A 214 9.66 16.71 -15.03
N ARG A 215 9.36 17.78 -15.77
CA ARG A 215 9.28 17.75 -17.24
C ARG A 215 10.59 17.25 -17.86
N THR A 216 11.72 17.81 -17.43
CA THR A 216 13.04 17.46 -17.94
C THR A 216 13.41 16.01 -17.60
N PHE A 217 13.07 15.55 -16.40
CA PHE A 217 13.23 14.14 -16.02
C PHE A 217 12.37 13.23 -16.91
N MET A 218 11.08 13.54 -17.07
CA MET A 218 10.15 12.74 -17.86
C MET A 218 10.65 12.57 -19.30
N HIS A 219 11.25 13.59 -19.91
CA HIS A 219 11.84 13.50 -21.25
C HIS A 219 12.97 12.45 -21.39
N LYS A 220 13.57 12.00 -20.28
CA LYS A 220 14.55 10.90 -20.28
C LYS A 220 13.89 9.52 -20.33
N LEU A 221 12.58 9.42 -20.13
CA LEU A 221 11.82 8.17 -20.26
C LEU A 221 11.39 7.95 -21.72
N GLN A 222 11.12 6.69 -22.07
CA GLN A 222 10.54 6.35 -23.36
C GLN A 222 9.19 7.05 -23.55
N ASP A 223 9.02 7.74 -24.69
CA ASP A 223 7.84 8.59 -24.98
C ASP A 223 7.53 9.67 -23.93
N GLY A 224 8.55 10.05 -23.16
CA GLY A 224 8.45 10.89 -21.98
C GLY A 224 7.78 12.25 -22.17
N SER A 225 8.05 12.93 -23.29
CA SER A 225 7.43 14.21 -23.62
C SER A 225 5.92 14.09 -23.84
N ARG A 226 5.48 13.02 -24.52
CA ARG A 226 4.05 12.75 -24.74
C ARG A 226 3.38 12.36 -23.42
N LEU A 227 4.04 11.52 -22.62
CA LEU A 227 3.55 11.10 -21.32
C LEU A 227 3.36 12.29 -20.36
N TYR A 228 4.37 13.16 -20.24
CA TYR A 228 4.28 14.35 -19.39
C TYR A 228 3.10 15.23 -19.76
N ARG A 229 2.93 15.55 -21.06
CA ARG A 229 1.82 16.40 -21.53
C ARG A 229 0.47 15.81 -21.16
N ARG A 230 0.26 14.52 -21.43
CA ARG A 230 -1.01 13.84 -21.13
C ARG A 230 -1.31 13.78 -19.64
N CYS A 231 -0.31 13.48 -18.81
CA CYS A 231 -0.49 13.47 -17.35
C CYS A 231 -0.78 14.87 -16.81
N HIS A 232 -0.09 15.90 -17.32
CA HIS A 232 -0.38 17.28 -16.95
C HIS A 232 -1.81 17.70 -17.34
N ASP A 233 -2.23 17.39 -18.56
CA ASP A 233 -3.59 17.71 -19.04
C ASP A 233 -4.66 16.96 -18.23
N LEU A 234 -4.41 15.68 -17.90
CA LEU A 234 -5.28 14.91 -17.01
C LEU A 234 -5.34 15.53 -15.60
N ARG A 235 -4.21 15.95 -15.03
CA ARG A 235 -4.15 16.62 -13.72
C ARG A 235 -4.97 17.91 -13.68
N VAL A 236 -4.90 18.70 -14.76
CA VAL A 236 -5.72 19.91 -14.92
C VAL A 236 -7.20 19.53 -15.03
N ALA A 237 -7.52 18.51 -15.83
CA ALA A 237 -8.90 18.07 -16.03
C ALA A 237 -9.55 17.55 -14.73
N ILE A 238 -8.83 16.75 -13.94
CA ILE A 238 -9.32 16.22 -12.66
C ILE A 238 -9.59 17.37 -11.68
N MET A 239 -8.65 18.31 -11.53
CA MET A 239 -8.74 19.30 -10.45
C MET A 239 -9.52 20.55 -10.78
N HIS A 240 -9.76 20.80 -12.06
CA HIS A 240 -10.60 21.93 -12.51
C HIS A 240 -11.88 21.48 -13.21
N SER A 241 -12.17 20.17 -13.23
CA SER A 241 -13.38 19.60 -13.84
C SER A 241 -13.62 20.06 -15.29
N THR A 242 -12.56 20.19 -16.09
CA THR A 242 -12.66 20.77 -17.45
C THR A 242 -13.19 19.79 -18.50
N GLN A 243 -13.42 18.52 -18.13
CA GLN A 243 -13.93 17.47 -19.02
C GLN A 243 -14.92 16.56 -18.29
N PRO A 244 -15.84 15.88 -19.01
CA PRO A 244 -16.75 14.89 -18.41
C PRO A 244 -16.00 13.72 -17.75
N LEU A 245 -16.52 13.24 -16.62
CA LEU A 245 -15.92 12.18 -15.82
C LEU A 245 -15.66 10.89 -16.62
N SER A 246 -16.60 10.51 -17.51
CA SER A 246 -16.48 9.32 -18.35
C SER A 246 -15.28 9.35 -19.29
N LYS A 247 -14.92 10.54 -19.79
CA LYS A 247 -13.77 10.73 -20.69
C LYS A 247 -12.45 10.64 -19.92
N ILE A 248 -12.37 11.30 -18.77
CA ILE A 248 -11.14 11.30 -17.95
C ILE A 248 -10.90 9.94 -17.26
N LEU A 249 -11.95 9.15 -17.01
CA LEU A 249 -11.82 7.83 -16.37
C LEU A 249 -10.95 6.87 -17.19
N GLY A 250 -11.17 6.81 -18.52
CA GLY A 250 -10.38 5.94 -19.41
C GLY A 250 -8.92 6.35 -19.44
N GLU A 251 -8.65 7.66 -19.51
CA GLU A 251 -7.29 8.20 -19.50
C GLU A 251 -6.61 8.01 -18.14
N ALA A 252 -7.31 8.19 -17.02
CA ALA A 252 -6.78 7.92 -15.68
C ALA A 252 -6.39 6.45 -15.52
N LYS A 253 -7.23 5.50 -15.94
CA LYS A 253 -6.89 4.06 -15.92
C LYS A 253 -5.63 3.74 -16.73
N GLU A 254 -5.43 4.40 -17.87
CA GLU A 254 -4.26 4.20 -18.72
C GLU A 254 -2.98 4.86 -18.15
N LEU A 255 -3.09 6.09 -17.64
CA LEU A 255 -1.94 6.90 -17.24
C LEU A 255 -1.48 6.64 -15.81
N THR A 256 -2.37 6.21 -14.91
CA THR A 256 -2.02 5.97 -13.50
C THR A 256 -0.88 4.95 -13.30
N PRO A 257 -0.87 3.78 -13.97
CA PRO A 257 0.28 2.86 -13.87
C PRO A 257 1.59 3.49 -14.39
N LYS A 258 1.51 4.28 -15.47
CA LYS A 258 2.67 4.92 -16.10
C LYS A 258 3.26 6.02 -15.22
N ILE A 259 2.41 6.80 -14.54
CA ILE A 259 2.88 7.85 -13.63
C ILE A 259 3.44 7.26 -12.33
N ALA A 260 2.89 6.13 -11.85
CA ALA A 260 3.45 5.38 -10.72
C ALA A 260 4.86 4.89 -11.05
N GLU A 261 5.06 4.29 -12.23
CA GLU A 261 6.40 3.90 -12.68
C GLU A 261 7.32 5.12 -12.81
N ALA A 262 6.87 6.19 -13.48
CA ALA A 262 7.68 7.40 -13.63
C ALA A 262 8.13 7.98 -12.29
N LEU A 263 7.26 7.95 -11.26
CA LEU A 263 7.60 8.35 -9.90
C LEU A 263 8.66 7.44 -9.27
N PHE A 264 8.49 6.12 -9.37
CA PHE A 264 9.51 5.15 -8.92
C PHE A 264 10.88 5.43 -9.57
N ARG A 265 10.89 5.62 -10.90
CA ARG A 265 12.10 5.96 -11.66
C ARG A 265 12.71 7.28 -11.21
N ALA A 266 11.89 8.31 -10.96
CA ALA A 266 12.34 9.61 -10.48
C ALA A 266 13.01 9.50 -9.11
N ILE A 267 12.43 8.72 -8.19
CA ILE A 267 13.02 8.43 -6.88
C ILE A 267 14.38 7.75 -7.07
N CYS A 268 14.44 6.66 -7.84
CA CYS A 268 15.69 5.93 -8.12
C CYS A 268 16.77 6.83 -8.76
N PHE A 269 16.37 7.69 -9.70
CA PHE A 269 17.28 8.66 -10.33
C PHE A 269 17.82 9.66 -9.32
N VAL A 270 16.95 10.24 -8.48
CA VAL A 270 17.34 11.24 -7.48
C VAL A 270 18.32 10.66 -6.47
N ILE A 271 18.11 9.43 -5.99
CA ILE A 271 18.97 8.77 -5.00
C ILE A 271 20.23 8.10 -5.61
N ASP A 272 20.53 8.36 -6.89
CA ASP A 272 21.70 7.80 -7.59
C ASP A 272 21.74 6.26 -7.62
N MET A 273 20.58 5.64 -7.87
CA MET A 273 20.57 4.22 -8.20
C MET A 273 21.21 3.99 -9.56
N GLU A 274 22.17 3.08 -9.60
CA GLU A 274 22.71 2.56 -10.86
C GLU A 274 21.60 1.92 -11.68
N ASN A 275 21.62 2.17 -13.00
CA ASN A 275 20.64 1.62 -13.93
C ASN A 275 19.18 1.91 -13.51
N TRP A 276 18.91 3.07 -12.90
CA TRP A 276 17.59 3.46 -12.40
C TRP A 276 16.46 3.28 -13.43
N ASN A 277 16.78 3.43 -14.73
CA ASN A 277 15.85 3.27 -15.85
C ASN A 277 15.49 1.80 -16.14
N SER A 278 16.34 0.85 -15.79
CA SER A 278 16.13 -0.59 -16.02
C SER A 278 15.93 -1.40 -14.76
N LEU A 279 15.94 -0.79 -13.56
CA LEU A 279 15.60 -1.49 -12.32
C LEU A 279 14.23 -2.18 -12.45
N PRO A 280 14.01 -3.36 -11.87
CA PRO A 280 12.70 -3.99 -11.88
C PRO A 280 11.66 -3.08 -11.21
N TYR A 281 10.66 -2.63 -11.98
CA TYR A 281 9.48 -1.97 -11.44
C TYR A 281 8.40 -3.02 -11.25
N LYS A 282 7.82 -3.07 -10.04
CA LYS A 282 6.65 -3.91 -9.76
C LYS A 282 5.40 -3.03 -9.87
N PRO A 283 4.49 -3.30 -10.84
CA PRO A 283 3.23 -2.58 -10.95
C PRO A 283 2.49 -2.58 -9.61
N ILE A 284 1.75 -1.52 -9.31
CA ILE A 284 1.02 -1.44 -8.04
C ILE A 284 0.06 -2.63 -7.91
N LEU A 285 0.12 -3.33 -6.78
CA LEU A 285 -0.86 -4.35 -6.43
C LEU A 285 -2.00 -3.66 -5.68
N GLU A 286 -3.17 -3.62 -6.31
CA GLU A 286 -4.37 -3.15 -5.64
C GLU A 286 -4.74 -4.15 -4.56
N ASN A 287 -4.86 -3.69 -3.30
CA ASN A 287 -5.30 -4.55 -2.20
C ASN A 287 -6.81 -4.78 -2.27
N VAL A 288 -7.26 -5.43 -3.34
CA VAL A 288 -8.65 -5.86 -3.48
C VAL A 288 -8.83 -7.09 -2.59
N PRO A 289 -9.72 -7.04 -1.58
CA PRO A 289 -10.06 -8.21 -0.81
C PRO A 289 -10.69 -9.24 -1.75
N MET A 290 -10.39 -10.52 -1.53
CA MET A 290 -11.11 -11.58 -2.23
C MET A 290 -12.60 -11.47 -1.87
N ARG A 291 -13.47 -11.53 -2.88
CA ARG A 291 -14.92 -11.45 -2.66
C ARG A 291 -15.65 -12.52 -3.43
N ILE A 292 -16.73 -13.02 -2.83
CA ILE A 292 -17.71 -13.89 -3.47
C ILE A 292 -18.96 -13.05 -3.70
N GLU A 293 -19.43 -13.00 -4.93
CA GLU A 293 -20.73 -12.45 -5.28
C GLU A 293 -21.69 -13.62 -5.50
N VAL A 294 -22.78 -13.65 -4.73
CA VAL A 294 -23.88 -14.60 -4.90
C VAL A 294 -25.04 -13.84 -5.52
N GLN A 295 -25.48 -14.26 -6.70
CA GLN A 295 -26.62 -13.70 -7.41
C GLN A 295 -27.74 -14.74 -7.49
N GLY A 296 -28.98 -14.30 -7.25
CA GLY A 296 -30.17 -15.14 -7.38
C GLY A 296 -31.44 -14.29 -7.39
N ASN A 297 -32.58 -14.97 -7.42
CA ASN A 297 -33.91 -14.36 -7.32
C ASN A 297 -34.51 -14.65 -5.95
N LEU A 298 -35.24 -13.69 -5.40
CA LEU A 298 -36.14 -13.92 -4.26
C LEU A 298 -37.55 -14.09 -4.83
N VAL A 299 -38.16 -15.24 -4.56
CA VAL A 299 -39.49 -15.61 -5.05
C VAL A 299 -40.46 -15.66 -3.87
N GLY A 300 -41.54 -14.88 -3.95
CA GLY A 300 -42.52 -14.73 -2.88
C GLY A 300 -42.28 -13.49 -2.01
N GLY A 301 -43.23 -13.19 -1.14
CA GLY A 301 -43.20 -12.02 -0.25
C GLY A 301 -43.42 -10.67 -0.94
N THR A 302 -43.37 -9.61 -0.14
CA THR A 302 -43.35 -8.20 -0.55
C THR A 302 -42.04 -7.56 -0.07
N ALA A 303 -41.72 -6.36 -0.54
CA ALA A 303 -40.47 -5.67 -0.15
C ALA A 303 -40.25 -5.61 1.37
N ASN A 304 -41.31 -5.48 2.16
CA ASN A 304 -41.24 -5.36 3.62
C ASN A 304 -41.30 -6.71 4.35
N SER A 305 -41.27 -7.83 3.62
CA SER A 305 -41.49 -9.16 4.17
C SER A 305 -40.50 -10.19 3.63
N LEU A 306 -39.34 -9.73 3.15
CA LEU A 306 -38.31 -10.57 2.58
C LEU A 306 -37.43 -11.25 3.64
N GLY A 307 -37.15 -10.57 4.75
CA GLY A 307 -36.46 -11.14 5.91
C GLY A 307 -37.39 -11.80 6.94
N PRO A 308 -36.85 -12.67 7.82
CA PRO A 308 -37.60 -13.41 8.83
C PRO A 308 -38.55 -12.59 9.72
N ASN A 309 -38.18 -11.37 10.09
CA ASN A 309 -38.92 -10.46 10.98
C ASN A 309 -39.15 -9.08 10.33
N GLY A 310 -39.13 -9.00 8.98
CA GLY A 310 -39.28 -7.75 8.23
C GLY A 310 -37.97 -7.01 7.94
N GLU A 311 -36.82 -7.57 8.32
CA GLU A 311 -35.49 -7.11 7.93
C GLU A 311 -35.17 -7.36 6.44
N ASP A 312 -34.04 -6.82 5.98
CA ASP A 312 -33.50 -7.11 4.67
C ASP A 312 -33.03 -8.59 4.57
N PRO A 313 -33.32 -9.27 3.45
CA PRO A 313 -32.86 -10.63 3.22
C PRO A 313 -31.35 -10.63 3.02
N HIS A 314 -30.64 -11.56 3.67
CA HIS A 314 -29.19 -11.63 3.56
C HIS A 314 -28.65 -13.06 3.64
N LEU A 315 -27.38 -13.20 3.26
CA LEU A 315 -26.60 -14.42 3.36
C LEU A 315 -25.53 -14.20 4.42
N GLU A 316 -25.47 -15.07 5.42
CA GLU A 316 -24.41 -15.06 6.42
C GLU A 316 -23.33 -16.09 6.03
N PRO A 317 -22.11 -15.64 5.69
CA PRO A 317 -21.07 -16.55 5.24
C PRO A 317 -20.28 -17.15 6.40
N SER A 318 -19.90 -18.42 6.26
CA SER A 318 -18.91 -19.12 7.05
C SER A 318 -17.87 -19.72 6.11
N HIS A 319 -16.58 -19.51 6.41
CA HIS A 319 -15.49 -19.89 5.52
C HIS A 319 -14.53 -20.82 6.24
N ASP A 320 -14.27 -21.97 5.63
CA ASP A 320 -13.26 -22.92 6.06
C ASP A 320 -12.15 -22.93 5.01
N LEU A 321 -10.92 -22.59 5.42
CA LEU A 321 -9.76 -22.74 4.56
C LEU A 321 -9.28 -24.20 4.62
N LEU A 322 -9.33 -24.88 3.48
CA LEU A 322 -8.80 -26.22 3.24
C LEU A 322 -7.31 -26.12 2.86
N PRO A 323 -6.55 -27.23 2.74
CA PRO A 323 -5.11 -27.21 2.97
C PRO A 323 -4.41 -26.19 2.08
N VAL A 324 -3.72 -25.27 2.72
CA VAL A 324 -2.90 -24.27 2.06
C VAL A 324 -1.56 -24.91 1.70
N ARG A 325 -0.96 -24.49 0.59
CA ARG A 325 0.37 -24.89 0.12
C ARG A 325 1.13 -23.64 -0.28
N ILE A 326 2.43 -23.62 0.06
CA ILE A 326 3.36 -22.61 -0.41
C ILE A 326 4.20 -23.28 -1.49
N GLU A 327 4.14 -22.75 -2.72
CA GLU A 327 4.90 -23.26 -3.86
C GLU A 327 6.36 -22.76 -3.81
N ASP A 328 7.25 -23.36 -4.62
CA ASP A 328 8.69 -23.02 -4.65
C ASP A 328 8.98 -21.57 -5.07
N ASP A 329 8.14 -21.01 -5.95
CA ASP A 329 8.20 -19.59 -6.35
C ASP A 329 7.69 -18.64 -5.25
N GLY A 330 7.21 -19.22 -4.16
CA GLY A 330 6.63 -18.56 -3.01
C GLY A 330 5.14 -18.28 -3.17
N SER A 331 4.49 -18.57 -4.30
CA SER A 331 3.03 -18.40 -4.42
C SER A 331 2.27 -19.25 -3.38
N ILE A 332 1.06 -18.81 -3.01
CA ILE A 332 0.22 -19.52 -2.03
C ILE A 332 -0.98 -20.07 -2.78
N THR A 333 -1.13 -21.39 -2.77
CA THR A 333 -2.29 -22.10 -3.30
C THR A 333 -3.13 -22.57 -2.11
N PHE A 334 -4.44 -22.33 -2.13
CA PHE A 334 -5.33 -22.86 -1.10
C PHE A 334 -6.65 -23.30 -1.71
N GLU A 335 -7.32 -24.20 -1.01
CA GLU A 335 -8.71 -24.52 -1.26
C GLU A 335 -9.55 -23.91 -0.14
N GLY A 336 -10.78 -23.54 -0.43
CA GLY A 336 -11.68 -22.98 0.58
C GLY A 336 -13.08 -23.50 0.37
N GLN A 337 -13.76 -23.78 1.46
CA GLN A 337 -15.19 -24.05 1.47
C GLN A 337 -15.90 -22.84 2.06
N SER A 338 -16.93 -22.34 1.37
CA SER A 338 -17.78 -21.28 1.89
C SER A 338 -19.21 -21.79 2.01
N LYS A 339 -19.78 -21.66 3.20
CA LYS A 339 -21.19 -21.96 3.50
C LYS A 339 -21.92 -20.63 3.67
N PHE A 340 -23.10 -20.53 3.10
CA PHE A 340 -23.92 -19.32 3.19
C PHE A 340 -25.26 -19.68 3.82
N ASN A 341 -25.51 -19.19 5.03
CA ASN A 341 -26.79 -19.37 5.70
C ASN A 341 -27.76 -18.31 5.17
N VAL A 342 -28.87 -18.74 4.61
CA VAL A 342 -29.88 -17.86 4.01
C VAL A 342 -30.84 -17.39 5.08
N HIS A 343 -30.86 -16.09 5.34
CA HIS A 343 -31.78 -15.44 6.28
C HIS A 343 -32.89 -14.74 5.50
N ILE A 344 -33.95 -15.51 5.19
CA ILE A 344 -35.14 -15.04 4.47
C ILE A 344 -36.41 -15.49 5.19
N SER A 345 -37.52 -14.82 4.91
CA SER A 345 -38.84 -15.16 5.43
C SER A 345 -39.27 -16.59 5.03
N PRO A 346 -40.02 -17.33 5.86
CA PRO A 346 -40.48 -18.70 5.56
C PRO A 346 -41.30 -18.86 4.28
N PHE A 347 -41.92 -17.78 3.78
CA PHE A 347 -42.71 -17.77 2.54
C PHE A 347 -41.95 -17.19 1.34
N VAL A 348 -40.65 -16.90 1.51
CA VAL A 348 -39.75 -16.43 0.46
C VAL A 348 -38.75 -17.54 0.15
N LYS A 349 -38.49 -17.76 -1.13
CA LYS A 349 -37.50 -18.72 -1.62
C LYS A 349 -36.36 -17.98 -2.31
N PHE A 350 -35.12 -18.34 -2.00
CA PHE A 350 -33.96 -17.90 -2.77
C PHE A 350 -33.66 -18.90 -3.89
N GLU A 351 -33.65 -18.42 -5.13
CA GLU A 351 -33.27 -19.20 -6.31
C GLU A 351 -31.93 -18.70 -6.84
N GLY A 352 -30.85 -19.37 -6.44
CA GLY A 352 -29.50 -19.04 -6.88
C GLY A 352 -29.35 -19.13 -8.39
N LYS A 353 -28.74 -18.11 -8.99
CA LYS A 353 -28.47 -18.01 -10.43
C LYS A 353 -26.99 -18.19 -10.73
N GLU A 354 -26.14 -17.48 -10.01
CA GLU A 354 -24.71 -17.41 -10.30
C GLU A 354 -23.93 -17.15 -9.02
N ILE A 355 -22.74 -17.75 -8.91
CA ILE A 355 -21.75 -17.39 -7.90
C ILE A 355 -20.48 -16.99 -8.66
N ARG A 356 -19.95 -15.82 -8.33
CA ARG A 356 -18.71 -15.28 -8.91
C ARG A 356 -17.68 -15.07 -7.82
N PHE A 357 -16.43 -15.33 -8.14
CA PHE A 357 -15.29 -15.09 -7.25
C PHE A 357 -14.35 -14.08 -7.88
N TYR A 358 -13.96 -13.07 -7.12
CA TYR A 358 -13.06 -12.00 -7.57
C TYR A 358 -11.89 -11.86 -6.62
N GLY A 359 -10.74 -11.51 -7.18
CA GLY A 359 -9.54 -11.11 -6.47
C GLY A 359 -8.83 -10.00 -7.22
N ASP A 360 -7.59 -9.70 -6.82
CA ASP A 360 -6.72 -8.84 -7.62
C ASP A 360 -6.23 -9.56 -8.90
N TYR A 361 -5.49 -8.86 -9.76
CA TYR A 361 -5.00 -9.42 -11.02
C TYR A 361 -3.90 -10.49 -10.85
N GLU A 362 -3.31 -10.63 -9.66
CA GLU A 362 -2.34 -11.70 -9.34
C GLU A 362 -3.05 -12.95 -8.77
N THR A 363 -4.28 -12.80 -8.29
CA THR A 363 -5.11 -13.89 -7.75
C THR A 363 -5.78 -14.65 -8.88
N LYS A 364 -5.52 -15.95 -8.96
CA LYS A 364 -6.17 -16.88 -9.90
C LYS A 364 -6.94 -17.94 -9.13
N GLY A 365 -8.14 -18.26 -9.58
CA GLY A 365 -8.98 -19.26 -8.93
C GLY A 365 -10.16 -19.68 -9.79
N SER A 366 -10.81 -20.78 -9.40
CA SER A 366 -12.04 -21.26 -10.00
C SER A 366 -12.94 -21.86 -8.93
N ILE A 367 -14.26 -21.81 -9.16
CA ILE A 367 -15.23 -22.48 -8.30
C ILE A 367 -15.31 -23.94 -8.77
N LYS A 368 -14.92 -24.88 -7.90
CA LYS A 368 -14.93 -26.31 -8.24
C LYS A 368 -16.33 -26.91 -8.21
N GLU A 369 -17.10 -26.56 -7.18
CA GLU A 369 -18.41 -27.16 -6.92
C GLU A 369 -19.30 -26.15 -6.20
N ILE A 370 -20.61 -26.19 -6.52
CA ILE A 370 -21.66 -25.45 -5.82
C ILE A 370 -22.72 -26.46 -5.39
N LYS A 371 -22.97 -26.56 -4.08
CA LYS A 371 -24.06 -27.37 -3.53
C LYS A 371 -25.10 -26.46 -2.91
N VAL A 372 -26.37 -26.76 -3.18
CA VAL A 372 -27.51 -26.12 -2.52
C VAL A 372 -28.16 -27.17 -1.65
N GLU A 373 -28.05 -27.00 -0.33
CA GLU A 373 -28.70 -27.87 0.63
C GLU A 373 -29.99 -27.19 1.10
N HIS A 374 -31.12 -27.87 0.88
CA HIS A 374 -32.38 -27.44 1.47
C HIS A 374 -32.44 -27.97 2.91
N ALA A 375 -32.40 -27.07 3.88
CA ALA A 375 -32.75 -27.42 5.25
C ALA A 375 -34.24 -27.82 5.25
N VAL A 376 -34.52 -29.12 5.25
CA VAL A 376 -35.86 -29.64 5.53
C VAL A 376 -36.13 -29.33 7.00
N LYS A 377 -36.98 -28.33 7.25
CA LYS A 377 -37.52 -28.06 8.58
C LYS A 377 -38.78 -28.87 8.81
#